data_AF-A0A3D0DBA0-F1
#
_entry.id   AF-A0A3D0DBA0-F1
#
_cell.length_a   1.000
_cell.length_b   1.000
_cell.length_c   1.000
_cell.angle_alpha   90.00
_cell.angle_beta   90.00
_cell.angle_gamma   90.00
#
_symmetry.space_group_name_H-M   'P 1'
#
loop_
_entity.id
_entity.type
_entity.pdbx_description
1 polymer ?
#
loop_
_entity_poly.entity_id
_entity_poly.type
_entity_poly.pdbx_seq_one_letter_code
_entity_poly.pdbx_strand_id
1 'polypeptide(L)' 'PADVGCGRHLAVRTVAVATGPFDEEALRAAGADVVLPDFVDTGRALAGLLG' A
#
# COMPACT_ATOMS: atom_id res chain seq x y z
N PRO A 1 -8.32 -4.62 2.44
CA PRO A 1 -7.43 -3.59 3.04
C PRO A 1 -7.24 -3.74 4.58
N ALA A 2 -7.19 -4.97 5.10
CA ALA A 2 -7.06 -5.18 6.54
C ALA A 2 -5.71 -4.70 7.06
N ASP A 3 -4.63 -4.95 6.32
CA ASP A 3 -3.27 -4.50 6.68
C ASP A 3 -3.17 -2.97 6.70
N VAL A 4 -3.78 -2.30 5.72
CA VAL A 4 -3.90 -0.83 5.68
C VAL A 4 -4.68 -0.31 6.89
N GLY A 5 -5.81 -0.94 7.21
CA GLY A 5 -6.63 -0.56 8.37
C GLY A 5 -5.90 -0.78 9.71
N CYS A 6 -5.16 -1.88 9.83
CA CYS A 6 -4.29 -2.16 10.98
C CYS A 6 -3.21 -1.08 11.11
N GLY A 7 -2.51 -0.76 10.02
CA GLY A 7 -1.48 0.26 10.01
C GLY A 7 -2.02 1.64 10.42
N ARG A 8 -3.19 2.01 9.90
CA ARG A 8 -3.90 3.23 10.28
C ARG A 8 -4.25 3.27 11.77
N HIS A 9 -4.70 2.16 12.36
CA HIS A 9 -5.02 2.09 13.79
C HIS A 9 -3.77 2.25 14.67
N LEU A 10 -2.61 1.80 14.19
CA LEU A 10 -1.32 1.90 14.87
C LEU A 10 -0.54 3.18 14.52
N ALA A 11 -1.12 4.07 13.69
CA ALA A 11 -0.47 5.27 13.17
C ALA A 11 0.90 5.02 12.50
N VAL A 12 1.03 3.90 11.79
CA VAL A 12 2.23 3.57 11.00
C VAL A 12 2.01 3.84 9.52
N ARG A 13 3.10 4.14 8.80
CA ARG A 13 3.08 4.30 7.34
C ARG A 13 2.83 2.96 6.67
N THR A 14 1.96 2.96 5.66
CA THR A 14 1.50 1.78 4.94
C THR A 14 1.83 1.88 3.44
N VAL A 15 2.36 0.78 2.90
CA VAL A 15 2.57 0.60 1.46
C VAL A 15 1.70 -0.56 1.01
N ALA A 16 0.68 -0.28 0.20
CA ALA A 16 -0.27 -1.27 -0.27
C ALA A 16 -0.02 -1.65 -1.74
N VAL A 17 -0.30 -2.89 -2.09
CA VAL A 17 -0.03 -3.45 -3.43
C VAL A 17 -1.26 -4.13 -3.99
N ALA A 18 -1.67 -3.77 -5.21
CA ALA A 18 -2.91 -4.20 -5.84
C ALA A 18 -2.79 -5.55 -6.58
N THR A 19 -1.97 -6.48 -6.08
CA THR A 19 -1.80 -7.82 -6.66
C THR A 19 -2.80 -8.85 -6.13
N GLY A 20 -3.67 -8.44 -5.20
CA GLY A 20 -4.67 -9.28 -4.55
C GLY A 20 -6.11 -8.95 -4.97
N PRO A 21 -7.10 -9.21 -4.10
CA PRO A 21 -8.52 -8.99 -4.43
C PRO A 21 -8.97 -7.53 -4.34
N PHE A 22 -8.08 -6.59 -3.98
CA PHE A 22 -8.38 -5.17 -3.87
C PHE A 22 -7.56 -4.40 -4.91
N ASP A 23 -8.24 -3.57 -5.69
CA ASP A 23 -7.60 -2.67 -6.64
C ASP A 23 -6.97 -1.45 -5.96
N GLU A 24 -6.29 -0.62 -6.74
CA GLU A 24 -5.61 0.56 -6.21
C GLU A 24 -6.58 1.59 -5.60
N GLU A 25 -7.80 1.72 -6.14
CA GLU A 25 -8.80 2.68 -5.63
C GLU A 25 -9.30 2.26 -4.24
N ALA A 26 -9.64 0.98 -4.07
CA ALA A 26 -10.04 0.42 -2.79
C ALA A 26 -8.93 0.56 -1.73
N LEU A 27 -7.66 0.41 -2.12
CA LEU A 27 -6.50 0.58 -1.22
C LEU A 27 -6.30 2.06 -0.82
N ARG A 28 -6.46 3.00 -1.76
CA ARG A 28 -6.42 4.45 -1.45
C ARG A 28 -7.57 4.85 -0.53
N ALA A 29 -8.79 4.38 -0.81
CA ALA A 29 -9.97 4.67 0.01
C ALA A 29 -9.84 4.13 1.44
N ALA A 30 -9.09 3.04 1.63
CA ALA A 30 -8.77 2.50 2.95
C ALA A 30 -7.72 3.32 3.72
N GLY A 31 -7.04 4.26 3.07
CA GLY A 31 -6.05 5.14 3.67
C GLY A 31 -4.60 4.67 3.55
N ALA A 32 -4.25 3.93 2.49
CA ALA A 32 -2.86 3.58 2.23
C ALA A 32 -2.03 4.82 1.85
N ASP A 33 -0.84 4.98 2.44
CA ASP A 33 0.04 6.13 2.17
C ASP A 33 0.72 6.03 0.80
N VAL A 34 1.09 4.81 0.41
CA VAL A 34 1.62 4.49 -0.92
C VAL A 34 0.83 3.34 -1.50
N VAL A 35 0.48 3.45 -2.79
CA VAL A 35 -0.19 2.38 -3.53
C VAL A 35 0.63 2.02 -4.77
N LEU A 36 0.91 0.74 -4.92
CA LEU A 36 1.61 0.16 -6.05
C LEU A 36 0.67 -0.80 -6.81
N PRO A 37 0.69 -0.82 -8.15
CA PRO A 37 -0.08 -1.79 -8.91
C PRO A 37 0.46 -3.22 -8.70
N ASP A 38 1.78 -3.35 -8.60
CA ASP A 38 2.52 -4.61 -8.43
C ASP A 38 3.93 -4.36 -7.88
N PHE A 39 4.77 -5.41 -7.85
CA PHE A 39 6.18 -5.36 -7.46
C PHE A 39 7.17 -5.56 -8.63
N VAL A 40 6.72 -5.44 -9.88
CA VAL A 40 7.59 -5.63 -11.06
C VAL A 40 8.67 -4.54 -11.10
N ASP A 41 8.30 -3.30 -10.79
CA ASP A 41 9.26 -2.20 -10.64
C ASP A 41 9.83 -2.19 -9.21
N THR A 42 10.94 -2.90 -9.04
CA THR A 42 11.64 -2.97 -7.74
C THR A 42 12.17 -1.60 -7.29
N GLY A 43 12.52 -0.70 -8.21
CA GLY A 43 13.00 0.64 -7.87
C GLY A 43 11.89 1.48 -7.23
N ARG A 44 10.70 1.45 -7.86
CA ARG A 44 9.49 2.10 -7.31
C ARG A 44 9.06 1.46 -5.98
N ALA A 45 9.17 0.14 -5.85
CA ALA A 45 8.87 -0.56 -4.60
C ALA A 45 9.81 -0.11 -3.46
N LEU A 46 11.11 -0.05 -3.72
CA LEU A 46 12.10 0.41 -2.73
C LEU A 46 11.88 1.87 -2.33
N ALA A 47 11.58 2.76 -3.27
CA ALA A 47 11.23 4.15 -2.95
C ALA A 47 9.98 4.23 -2.07
N GLY A 48 8.95 3.42 -2.38
CA GLY A 48 7.75 3.32 -1.56
C GLY A 48 8.03 2.84 -0.13
N LEU A 49 8.87 1.81 0.02
CA LEU A 49 9.18 1.22 1.33
C LEU A 49 10.13 2.08 2.18
N LEU A 50 11.15 2.69 1.56
CA LEU A 50 12.21 3.39 2.27
C LEU A 50 11.88 4.86 2.56
N GLY A 51 10.95 5.48 1.80
CA GLY A 51 10.55 6.88 2.01
C GLY A 51 11.56 7.85 1.43
#